data_AF-A0A6G9VRU7-F1
#
_entry.id   AF-A0A6G9VRU7-F1
#
_cell.length_a   1.000
_cell.length_b   1.000
_cell.length_c   1.000
_cell.angle_alpha   90.00
_cell.angle_beta   90.00
_cell.angle_gamma   90.00
#
_symmetry.space_group_name_H-M   'P 1'
#
loop_
_entity.id
_entity.type
_entity.pdbx_description
1 polymer ?
#
loop_
_entity_poly.entity_id
_entity_poly.type
_entity_poly.pdbx_seq_one_letter_code
_entity_poly.pdbx_strand_id
1 'polypeptide(L)'
;MEQLRDIKGLVEIPFPTLWLIIAALALVCLLLLGASLWYRSHQRKKAHSVRAKALLALKQMDFSDAKEAAYCFTHNGYLVLGENSLHVKNFETIVQDLEAYKFKKEVPSLDEAMTRRMQAFIKEVSHV
;
A
#
# COMPACT_ATOMS: atom_id res chain seq x y z
N MET A 1 -74.35 3.74 -45.79
CA MET A 1 -73.09 4.48 -45.62
C MET A 1 -72.69 4.32 -44.16
N GLU A 2 -71.67 3.51 -43.89
CA GLU A 2 -71.21 3.26 -42.52
C GLU A 2 -70.51 4.50 -41.98
N GLN A 3 -70.93 4.96 -40.79
CA GLN A 3 -70.36 6.12 -40.12
C GLN A 3 -68.98 5.76 -39.56
N LEU A 4 -68.00 6.63 -39.86
CA LEU A 4 -66.64 6.54 -39.35
C LEU A 4 -66.66 6.43 -37.82
N ARG A 5 -66.06 5.35 -37.28
CA ARG A 5 -65.90 5.18 -35.83
C ARG A 5 -64.87 6.16 -35.31
N ASP A 6 -65.28 6.95 -34.34
CA ASP A 6 -64.44 7.90 -33.61
C ASP A 6 -63.23 7.17 -33.00
N ILE A 7 -62.03 7.57 -33.40
CA ILE A 7 -60.77 7.02 -32.89
C ILE A 7 -60.42 7.78 -31.60
N LYS A 8 -60.19 7.03 -30.51
CA LYS A 8 -59.86 7.62 -29.20
C LYS A 8 -58.73 8.64 -29.35
N GLY A 9 -58.92 9.79 -28.69
CA GLY A 9 -57.92 10.86 -28.63
C GLY A 9 -56.56 10.37 -28.14
N LEU A 10 -55.50 11.08 -28.55
CA LEU A 10 -54.12 10.77 -28.20
C LEU A 10 -53.96 10.69 -26.68
N VAL A 11 -53.68 9.50 -26.18
CA VAL A 11 -53.34 9.26 -24.77
C VAL A 11 -51.84 9.38 -24.64
N GLU A 12 -51.37 10.37 -23.89
CA GLU A 12 -49.95 10.51 -23.58
C GLU A 12 -49.53 9.39 -22.63
N ILE A 13 -48.73 8.45 -23.15
CA ILE A 13 -48.10 7.43 -22.34
C ILE A 13 -46.81 8.04 -21.78
N PRO A 14 -46.67 8.23 -20.46
CA PRO A 14 -45.43 8.71 -19.90
C PRO A 14 -44.34 7.66 -20.15
N PHE A 15 -43.23 8.05 -20.77
CA PHE A 15 -42.06 7.21 -20.98
C PHE A 15 -41.01 7.48 -19.90
N PRO A 16 -40.98 6.72 -18.78
CA PRO A 16 -39.99 6.92 -17.72
C PRO A 16 -38.60 6.37 -18.10
N THR A 17 -38.37 5.99 -19.36
CA THR A 17 -37.14 5.36 -19.84
C THR A 17 -35.90 6.20 -19.54
N LEU A 18 -35.99 7.52 -19.70
CA LEU A 18 -34.91 8.44 -19.34
C LEU A 18 -34.58 8.40 -17.85
N TRP A 19 -35.58 8.39 -16.97
CA TRP A 19 -35.39 8.32 -15.52
C TRP A 19 -34.81 6.98 -15.09
N LEU A 20 -35.22 5.87 -15.72
CA LEU A 20 -34.65 4.55 -15.48
C LEU A 20 -33.17 4.49 -15.88
N ILE A 21 -32.79 5.10 -17.01
CA ILE A 21 -31.39 5.19 -17.45
C ILE A 21 -30.57 6.03 -16.46
N ILE A 22 -31.09 7.17 -16.01
CA ILE A 22 -30.42 8.02 -15.02
C ILE A 22 -30.24 7.29 -13.69
N ALA A 23 -31.27 6.59 -13.21
CA ALA A 23 -31.21 5.81 -11.98
C ALA A 23 -30.19 4.66 -12.08
N ALA A 24 -30.16 3.95 -13.22
CA ALA A 24 -29.18 2.90 -13.47
C ALA A 24 -27.75 3.45 -13.50
N LEU A 25 -27.53 4.61 -14.15
CA LEU A 25 -26.21 5.25 -14.18
C LEU A 25 -25.77 5.70 -12.78
N ALA A 26 -26.68 6.29 -12.00
CA ALA A 26 -26.41 6.69 -10.63
C ALA A 26 -26.04 5.48 -9.75
N LEU A 27 -26.75 4.35 -9.90
CA LEU A 27 -26.44 3.11 -9.20
C LEU A 27 -25.04 2.59 -9.54
N VAL A 28 -24.67 2.58 -10.83
CA VAL A 28 -23.34 2.16 -11.27
C VAL A 28 -22.26 3.08 -10.67
N CYS A 29 -22.46 4.40 -10.71
CA CYS A 29 -21.53 5.35 -10.09
C CYS A 29 -21.37 5.10 -8.59
N LEU A 30 -22.46 4.85 -7.86
CA LEU A 30 -22.40 4.53 -6.42
C LEU A 30 -21.63 3.22 -6.16
N LEU A 31 -21.86 2.18 -6.96
CA LEU A 31 -21.13 0.92 -6.84
C LEU A 31 -19.63 1.10 -7.10
N LEU A 32 -19.26 1.87 -8.13
CA LEU A 32 -17.86 2.17 -8.43
C LEU A 32 -17.18 2.97 -7.31
N LEU A 33 -17.87 3.96 -6.74
CA LEU A 33 -17.37 4.72 -5.60
C LEU A 33 -17.18 3.81 -4.37
N GLY A 34 -18.17 2.98 -4.05
CA GLY A 34 -18.10 2.01 -2.96
C GLY A 34 -16.93 1.03 -3.13
N ALA A 35 -16.78 0.47 -4.32
CA ALA A 35 -15.68 -0.44 -4.66
C ALA A 35 -14.30 0.24 -4.54
N SER A 36 -14.18 1.49 -5.01
CA SER A 36 -12.94 2.27 -4.91
C SER A 36 -12.55 2.53 -3.46
N LEU A 37 -13.49 2.97 -2.62
CA LEU A 37 -13.25 3.21 -1.20
C LEU A 37 -12.89 1.91 -0.46
N TRP A 38 -13.60 0.82 -0.74
CA TRP A 38 -13.30 -0.49 -0.17
C TRP A 38 -11.91 -0.97 -0.57
N TYR A 39 -11.56 -0.87 -1.85
CA TYR A 39 -10.25 -1.27 -2.36
C TYR A 39 -9.12 -0.46 -1.71
N ARG A 40 -9.26 0.87 -1.60
CA ARG A 40 -8.28 1.73 -0.91
C ARG A 40 -8.12 1.36 0.56
N SER A 41 -9.23 1.09 1.26
CA SER A 41 -9.20 0.65 2.66
C SER A 41 -8.51 -0.69 2.83
N HIS A 42 -8.80 -1.65 1.95
CA HIS A 42 -8.18 -2.98 1.98
C HIS A 42 -6.68 -2.92 1.72
N GLN A 43 -6.25 -2.11 0.75
CA GLN A 43 -4.83 -1.93 0.45
C GLN A 43 -4.07 -1.29 1.62
N ARG A 44 -4.67 -0.29 2.29
CA ARG A 44 -4.08 0.30 3.51
C ARG A 44 -3.89 -0.74 4.61
N LYS A 45 -4.91 -1.57 4.89
CA LYS A 45 -4.83 -2.64 5.89
C LYS A 45 -3.72 -3.64 5.57
N LYS A 46 -3.59 -4.05 4.30
CA LYS A 46 -2.50 -4.93 3.85
C LYS A 46 -1.13 -4.28 4.04
N ALA A 47 -0.97 -3.02 3.63
CA ALA A 47 0.30 -2.29 3.80
C ALA A 47 0.71 -2.18 5.28
N HIS A 48 -0.22 -1.86 6.17
CA HIS A 48 0.03 -1.89 7.62
C HIS A 48 0.48 -3.27 8.11
N SER A 49 -0.13 -4.34 7.61
CA SER A 49 0.25 -5.72 7.99
C SER A 49 1.67 -6.09 7.52
N VAL A 50 2.08 -5.64 6.33
CA VAL A 50 3.42 -5.90 5.78
C VAL A 50 4.47 -5.09 6.54
N ARG A 51 4.21 -3.79 6.76
CA ARG A 51 5.09 -2.92 7.54
C ARG A 51 5.29 -3.45 8.97
N ALA A 52 4.21 -3.90 9.62
CA ALA A 52 4.29 -4.47 10.96
C ALA A 52 5.16 -5.74 11.02
N LYS A 53 5.02 -6.64 10.03
CA LYS A 53 5.85 -7.85 9.92
C LYS A 53 7.33 -7.51 9.68
N ALA A 54 7.61 -6.58 8.77
CA ALA A 54 8.98 -6.15 8.49
C ALA A 54 9.64 -5.49 9.71
N LEU A 55 8.90 -4.68 10.46
CA LEU A 55 9.39 -4.05 11.69
C LEU A 55 9.69 -5.09 12.77
N LEU A 56 8.84 -6.12 12.90
CA LEU A 56 9.08 -7.23 13.82
C LEU A 56 10.35 -8.02 13.43
N ALA A 57 10.55 -8.29 12.15
CA ALA A 57 11.77 -8.93 11.64
C ALA A 57 13.03 -8.11 11.94
N LEU A 58 12.99 -6.77 11.76
CA LEU A 58 14.11 -5.89 12.11
C LEU A 58 14.42 -5.89 13.62
N LYS A 59 13.41 -5.96 14.48
CA LYS A 59 13.59 -5.99 15.94
C LYS A 59 14.16 -7.30 16.46
N GLN A 60 13.89 -8.41 15.78
CA GLN A 60 14.31 -9.76 16.17
C GLN A 60 15.58 -10.22 15.45
N MET A 61 16.15 -9.36 14.60
CA MET A 61 17.32 -9.67 13.81
C MET A 61 18.53 -9.96 14.71
N ASP A 62 19.25 -11.03 14.39
CA ASP A 62 20.53 -11.35 15.01
C ASP A 62 21.66 -10.59 14.31
N PHE A 63 22.53 -9.96 15.09
CA PHE A 63 23.71 -9.23 14.61
C PHE A 63 24.99 -10.08 14.63
N SER A 64 24.89 -11.34 15.10
CA SER A 64 26.02 -12.28 15.15
C SER A 64 26.50 -12.67 13.74
N ASP A 65 25.58 -12.88 12.80
CA ASP A 65 25.86 -13.08 11.38
C ASP A 65 25.75 -11.75 10.63
N ALA A 66 26.90 -11.16 10.31
CA ALA A 66 26.97 -9.88 9.61
C ALA A 66 26.33 -9.90 8.21
N LYS A 67 26.36 -11.04 7.52
CA LYS A 67 25.80 -11.17 6.18
C LYS A 67 24.28 -11.26 6.25
N GLU A 68 23.77 -12.13 7.11
CA GLU A 68 22.34 -12.30 7.30
C GLU A 68 21.69 -11.01 7.83
N ALA A 69 22.33 -10.35 8.80
CA ALA A 69 21.89 -9.05 9.30
C ALA A 69 21.85 -7.98 8.19
N ALA A 70 22.88 -7.90 7.34
CA ALA A 70 22.90 -6.95 6.23
C ALA A 70 21.77 -7.20 5.22
N TYR A 71 21.50 -8.46 4.86
CA TYR A 71 20.39 -8.83 3.98
C TYR A 71 19.02 -8.57 4.61
N CYS A 72 18.83 -8.98 5.87
CA CYS A 72 17.59 -8.79 6.60
C CYS A 72 17.27 -7.30 6.77
N PHE A 73 18.27 -6.48 7.12
CA PHE A 73 18.12 -5.04 7.25
C PHE A 73 17.79 -4.36 5.92
N THR A 74 18.51 -4.68 4.84
CA THR A 74 18.21 -4.09 3.52
C THR A 74 16.81 -4.44 3.03
N HIS A 75 16.39 -5.69 3.19
CA HIS A 75 15.07 -6.12 2.71
C HIS A 75 13.94 -5.53 3.55
N ASN A 76 13.99 -5.70 4.86
CA ASN A 76 12.91 -5.28 5.75
C ASN A 76 12.92 -3.76 5.97
N GLY A 77 14.08 -3.12 6.03
CA GLY A 77 14.19 -1.66 6.21
C GLY A 77 13.45 -0.88 5.13
N TYR A 78 13.54 -1.31 3.86
CA TYR A 78 12.80 -0.72 2.75
C TYR A 78 11.27 -0.78 2.95
N LEU A 79 10.76 -1.88 3.50
CA LEU A 79 9.33 -2.09 3.72
C LEU A 79 8.75 -1.27 4.88
N VAL A 80 9.60 -0.75 5.78
CA VAL A 80 9.19 0.09 6.91
C VAL A 80 9.37 1.58 6.63
N LEU A 81 10.05 1.95 5.53
CA LEU A 81 10.17 3.34 5.12
C LEU A 81 8.79 3.99 4.93
N GLY A 82 8.58 5.11 5.63
CA GLY A 82 7.44 5.99 5.41
C GLY A 82 7.75 7.09 4.40
N GLU A 83 6.93 8.15 4.39
CA GLU A 83 7.08 9.29 3.49
C GLU A 83 8.16 10.29 3.94
N ASN A 84 8.83 10.06 5.07
CA ASN A 84 9.83 10.96 5.61
C ASN A 84 11.16 10.85 4.85
N SER A 85 11.47 11.89 4.06
CA SER A 85 12.71 12.00 3.28
C SER A 85 14.01 11.86 4.10
N LEU A 86 14.00 12.22 5.38
CA LEU A 86 15.17 12.07 6.26
C LEU A 86 15.47 10.60 6.55
N HIS A 87 14.44 9.80 6.85
CA HIS A 87 14.60 8.37 7.10
C HIS A 87 15.06 7.64 5.84
N VAL A 88 14.58 8.06 4.67
CA VAL A 88 15.01 7.48 3.38
C VAL A 88 16.51 7.72 3.15
N LYS A 89 16.99 8.95 3.32
CA LYS A 89 18.43 9.26 3.17
C LYS A 89 19.31 8.51 4.18
N ASN A 90 18.87 8.44 5.44
CA ASN A 90 19.60 7.72 6.49
C ASN A 90 19.67 6.22 6.16
N PHE A 91 18.56 5.62 5.72
CA PHE A 91 18.53 4.23 5.27
C PHE A 91 19.47 3.98 4.10
N GLU A 92 19.42 4.79 3.04
CA GLU A 92 20.30 4.66 1.87
C GLU A 92 21.78 4.68 2.26
N THR A 93 22.16 5.58 3.18
CA THR A 93 23.53 5.68 3.68
C THR A 93 23.96 4.41 4.40
N ILE A 94 23.11 3.86 5.28
CA ILE A 94 23.39 2.61 6.00
C ILE A 94 23.47 1.44 5.02
N VAL A 95 22.57 1.38 4.03
CA VAL A 95 22.57 0.32 3.00
C VAL A 95 23.85 0.33 2.19
N GLN A 96 24.32 1.51 1.77
CA GLN A 96 25.55 1.67 1.02
C GLN A 96 26.76 1.13 1.80
N ASP A 97 26.86 1.44 3.09
CA ASP A 97 27.92 0.90 3.94
C ASP A 97 27.79 -0.62 4.14
N LEU A 98 26.56 -1.15 4.15
CA LEU A 98 26.28 -2.59 4.32
C LEU A 98 26.58 -3.42 3.06
N GLU A 99 26.71 -2.82 1.87
CA GLU A 99 27.05 -3.54 0.64
C GLU A 99 28.38 -4.30 0.77
N ALA A 100 29.34 -3.72 1.51
CA ALA A 100 30.64 -4.34 1.78
C ALA A 100 30.54 -5.70 2.49
N TYR A 101 29.41 -5.97 3.17
CA TYR A 101 29.16 -7.20 3.95
C TYR A 101 28.30 -8.22 3.19
N LYS A 102 27.56 -7.83 2.14
CA LYS A 102 26.63 -8.72 1.40
C LYS A 102 27.30 -9.64 0.39
N PHE A 103 28.40 -9.20 -0.21
CA PHE A 103 29.01 -9.85 -1.39
C PHE A 103 30.36 -10.53 -1.14
N LYS A 104 30.94 -10.38 0.06
CA LYS A 104 32.22 -11.04 0.40
C LYS A 104 32.00 -12.50 0.80
N LYS A 105 32.98 -13.35 0.45
CA LYS A 105 32.97 -14.79 0.75
C LYS A 105 33.27 -15.04 2.23
N GLU A 106 34.19 -14.26 2.80
CA GLU A 106 34.43 -14.15 4.23
C GLU A 106 34.01 -12.74 4.67
N VAL A 107 33.06 -12.68 5.60
CA VAL A 107 32.47 -11.42 6.06
C VAL A 107 33.02 -11.14 7.46
N PRO A 108 33.70 -10.00 7.67
CA PRO A 108 34.12 -9.61 9.01
C PRO A 108 32.89 -9.37 9.89
N SER A 109 33.04 -9.56 11.20
CA SER A 109 31.99 -9.20 12.17
C SER A 109 31.56 -7.75 11.98
N LEU A 110 30.27 -7.49 12.15
CA LEU A 110 29.73 -6.13 12.13
C LEU A 110 30.45 -5.27 13.19
N ASP A 111 30.98 -4.14 12.75
CA ASP A 111 31.53 -3.14 13.67
C ASP A 111 30.42 -2.66 14.61
N GLU A 112 30.76 -2.44 15.89
CA GLU A 112 29.80 -1.97 16.89
C GLU A 112 29.13 -0.66 16.48
N ALA A 113 29.86 0.21 15.80
CA ALA A 113 29.31 1.47 15.29
C ALA A 113 28.25 1.24 14.21
N MET A 114 28.39 0.20 13.38
CA MET A 114 27.39 -0.16 12.37
C MET A 114 26.13 -0.70 13.03
N THR A 115 26.29 -1.63 13.98
CA THR A 115 25.17 -2.19 14.76
C THR A 115 24.38 -1.10 15.46
N ARG A 116 25.06 -0.13 16.10
CA ARG A 116 24.40 1.02 16.75
C ARG A 116 23.62 1.88 15.75
N ARG A 117 24.17 2.15 14.55
CA ARG A 117 23.49 2.90 13.49
C ARG A 117 22.21 2.20 13.02
N MET A 118 22.28 0.89 12.79
CA MET A 118 21.11 0.08 12.41
C MET A 118 20.05 0.10 13.51
N GLN A 119 20.44 -0.08 14.79
CA GLN A 119 19.51 -0.05 15.92
C GLN A 119 18.85 1.33 16.10
N ALA A 120 19.61 2.41 15.93
CA ALA A 120 19.07 3.77 15.98
C ALA A 120 18.00 4.00 14.90
N PHE A 121 18.27 3.57 13.67
CA PHE A 121 17.29 3.64 12.57
C PHE A 121 16.01 2.84 12.90
N ILE A 122 16.15 1.60 13.39
CA ILE A 122 14.99 0.76 13.76
C ILE A 122 14.15 1.44 14.85
N LYS A 123 14.81 2.08 15.83
CA LYS A 123 14.12 2.80 16.90
C LYS A 123 13.34 3.99 16.36
N GLU A 124 13.98 4.84 15.55
CA GLU A 124 13.34 6.02 14.93
C GLU A 124 12.09 5.63 14.13
N VAL A 125 12.21 4.63 13.25
CA VAL A 125 11.11 4.20 12.39
C VAL A 125 10.01 3.47 13.17
N SER A 126 10.30 2.95 14.36
CA SER A 126 9.31 2.30 15.23
C SER A 126 8.44 3.26 16.05
N HIS A 127 8.87 4.51 16.22
CA HIS A 127 8.11 5.54 16.92
C HIS A 127 7.18 6.36 16.00
N VAL A 128 7.18 6.06 14.69
CA VAL A 128 6.37 6.73 13.64
C VAL A 128 5.26 5.83 13.13
#